data_AF-A0A1V2Z9B1-F1
#
_entry.id   AF-A0A1V2Z9B1-F1
#
_cell.length_a   1.000
_cell.length_b   1.000
_cell.length_c   1.000
_cell.angle_alpha   90.00
_cell.angle_beta   90.00
_cell.angle_gamma   90.00
#
_symmetry.space_group_name_H-M   'P 1'
#
loop_
_entity.id
_entity.type
_entity.pdbx_description
1 polymer ?
#
loop_
_entity_poly.entity_id
_entity_poly.type
_entity_poly.pdbx_seq_one_letter_code
_entity_poly.pdbx_strand_id
1 'polypeptide(L)'
;ARGDDRARPRRGPRPPPRADAALDAVVAGYRDPQAQAERQLLLVEAARTAARLGADAVGLLVLVHGERITGAPRILAEETLAQLDAAVRLAAADPAGALEEARRAVERSRSALDEAIVDLDGPGAPAAEAPATASADPALGALPTV
;
A
#
# COMPACT_ATOMS: atom_id res chain seq x y z
N ALA A 1 -11.56 -37.73 66.67
CA ALA A 1 -11.16 -37.34 65.29
C ALA A 1 -12.38 -36.72 64.61
N ARG A 2 -12.56 -35.39 64.67
CA ARG A 2 -12.38 -34.44 63.55
C ARG A 2 -12.65 -35.05 62.16
N GLY A 3 -13.83 -34.75 61.61
CA GLY A 3 -14.14 -34.83 60.18
C GLY A 3 -14.79 -33.51 59.79
N ASP A 4 -13.96 -32.59 59.29
CA ASP A 4 -14.33 -31.23 58.88
C ASP A 4 -14.88 -31.32 57.44
N ASP A 5 -16.17 -31.60 57.28
CA ASP A 5 -16.83 -31.70 55.97
C ASP A 5 -17.11 -30.29 55.43
N ARG A 6 -16.06 -29.65 54.92
CA ARG A 6 -16.15 -28.32 54.32
C ARG A 6 -16.81 -28.44 52.95
N ALA A 7 -18.07 -28.00 52.90
CA ALA A 7 -18.80 -27.67 51.69
C ALA A 7 -17.90 -26.88 50.72
N ARG A 8 -17.51 -27.51 49.61
CA ARG A 8 -16.82 -26.82 48.51
C ARG A 8 -17.78 -25.79 47.90
N PRO A 9 -17.39 -24.52 47.75
CA PRO A 9 -18.22 -23.55 47.06
C PRO A 9 -18.36 -23.96 45.59
N ARG A 10 -19.61 -24.10 45.13
CA ARG A 10 -19.94 -24.24 43.70
C ARG A 10 -19.37 -23.02 42.99
N ARG A 11 -18.30 -23.21 42.20
CA ARG A 11 -17.78 -22.16 41.32
C ARG A 11 -18.91 -21.77 40.37
N GLY A 12 -19.45 -20.55 40.54
CA GLY A 12 -20.36 -19.96 39.57
C GLY A 12 -19.69 -19.84 38.20
N PRO A 13 -20.48 -19.72 37.12
CA PRO A 13 -19.95 -19.64 35.77
C PRO A 13 -18.91 -18.51 35.70
N ARG A 14 -17.69 -18.85 35.25
CA ARG A 14 -16.65 -17.85 34.98
C ARG A 14 -17.17 -16.93 33.87
N PRO A 15 -17.05 -15.60 34.02
CA PRO A 15 -17.33 -14.70 32.91
C PRO A 15 -16.39 -15.05 31.74
N PRO A 16 -16.87 -14.98 30.48
CA PRO A 16 -16.05 -15.29 29.32
C PRO A 16 -14.81 -14.38 29.31
N PRO A 17 -13.65 -14.88 28.85
CA PRO A 17 -12.46 -14.06 28.78
C PRO A 17 -12.73 -12.84 27.89
N ARG A 18 -12.29 -11.66 28.32
CA ARG A 18 -12.53 -10.38 27.61
C ARG A 18 -12.09 -10.37 26.13
N ALA A 19 -11.17 -11.27 25.77
CA ALA A 19 -10.77 -11.49 24.38
C ALA A 19 -11.92 -12.00 23.50
N ASP A 20 -12.79 -12.87 24.03
CA ASP A 20 -13.93 -13.41 23.28
C ASP A 20 -14.96 -12.32 22.99
N ALA A 21 -15.25 -11.46 23.96
CA ALA A 21 -16.18 -10.34 23.77
C ALA A 21 -15.67 -9.28 22.77
N ALA A 22 -14.35 -9.03 22.75
CA ALA A 22 -13.74 -8.13 21.77
C ALA A 22 -13.78 -8.74 20.36
N LEU A 23 -13.50 -10.04 20.24
CA LEU A 23 -13.60 -10.77 18.99
C LEU A 23 -15.07 -10.81 18.49
N ASP A 24 -16.03 -11.03 19.39
CA ASP A 24 -17.46 -11.04 19.09
C ASP A 24 -17.96 -9.68 18.62
N ALA A 25 -17.47 -8.58 19.21
CA ALA A 25 -17.78 -7.23 18.76
C ALA A 25 -17.21 -6.95 17.36
N VAL A 26 -16.00 -7.43 17.07
CA VAL A 26 -15.39 -7.35 15.73
C VAL A 26 -16.19 -8.19 14.72
N VAL A 27 -16.54 -9.42 15.06
CA VAL A 27 -17.35 -10.33 14.24
C VAL A 27 -18.76 -9.79 14.02
N ALA A 28 -19.38 -9.19 15.04
CA ALA A 28 -20.66 -8.51 14.92
C ALA A 28 -20.55 -7.28 14.00
N GLY A 29 -19.45 -6.52 14.11
CA GLY A 29 -19.14 -5.42 13.20
C GLY A 29 -18.82 -5.85 11.76
N TYR A 30 -18.41 -7.10 11.53
CA TYR A 30 -18.32 -7.71 10.19
C TYR A 30 -19.69 -8.13 9.63
N ARG A 31 -20.68 -8.36 10.50
CA ARG A 31 -22.05 -8.70 10.09
C ARG A 31 -22.91 -7.47 9.84
N ASP A 32 -22.50 -6.29 10.30
CA ASP A 32 -23.19 -5.04 10.02
C ASP A 32 -22.95 -4.59 8.57
N PRO A 33 -23.99 -4.54 7.73
CA PRO A 33 -23.85 -4.15 6.32
C PRO A 33 -23.33 -2.72 6.15
N GLN A 34 -23.67 -1.81 7.06
CA GLN A 34 -23.27 -0.41 6.95
C GLN A 34 -21.77 -0.25 7.26
N ALA A 35 -21.30 -0.78 8.38
CA ALA A 35 -19.87 -0.78 8.71
C ALA A 35 -19.01 -1.54 7.66
N GLN A 36 -19.58 -2.52 6.96
CA GLN A 36 -18.91 -3.20 5.85
C GLN A 36 -18.80 -2.32 4.61
N ALA A 37 -19.87 -1.61 4.23
CA ALA A 37 -19.87 -0.69 3.10
C ALA A 37 -18.89 0.48 3.32
N GLU A 38 -18.88 1.08 4.52
CA GLU A 38 -17.94 2.16 4.87
C GLU A 38 -16.48 1.71 4.76
N ARG A 39 -16.15 0.50 5.24
CA ARG A 39 -14.81 -0.07 5.07
C ARG A 39 -14.44 -0.31 3.61
N GLN A 40 -15.38 -0.81 2.80
CA GLN A 40 -15.14 -1.04 1.37
C GLN A 40 -14.85 0.27 0.64
N LEU A 41 -15.58 1.35 0.96
CA LEU A 41 -15.32 2.68 0.40
C LEU A 41 -13.93 3.20 0.77
N LEU A 42 -13.52 3.06 2.03
CA LEU A 42 -12.15 3.43 2.46
C LEU A 42 -11.08 2.63 1.70
N LEU A 43 -11.30 1.33 1.49
CA LEU A 43 -10.38 0.50 0.71
C LEU A 43 -10.34 0.90 -0.77
N VAL A 44 -11.47 1.31 -1.35
CA VAL A 44 -11.52 1.85 -2.73
C VAL A 44 -10.72 3.14 -2.82
N GLU A 45 -10.88 4.08 -1.89
CA GLU A 45 -10.11 5.33 -1.86
C GLU A 45 -8.60 5.09 -1.72
N ALA A 46 -8.21 4.17 -0.83
CA ALA A 46 -6.82 3.78 -0.66
C ALA A 46 -6.23 3.16 -1.95
N ALA A 47 -6.95 2.22 -2.57
CA ALA A 47 -6.53 1.59 -3.81
C ALA A 47 -6.43 2.61 -4.96
N ARG A 48 -7.39 3.52 -5.07
CA ARG A 48 -7.36 4.62 -6.07
C ARG A 48 -6.14 5.51 -5.87
N THR A 49 -5.83 5.86 -4.63
CA THR A 49 -4.66 6.68 -4.31
C THR A 49 -3.37 5.99 -4.72
N ALA A 50 -3.23 4.69 -4.39
CA ALA A 50 -2.06 3.91 -4.77
C ALA A 50 -1.93 3.76 -6.31
N ALA A 51 -3.03 3.45 -7.00
CA ALA A 51 -3.05 3.33 -8.46
C ALA A 51 -2.66 4.65 -9.13
N ARG A 52 -3.16 5.78 -8.62
CA ARG A 52 -2.83 7.11 -9.13
C ARG A 52 -1.36 7.45 -8.91
N LEU A 53 -0.81 7.17 -7.73
CA LEU A 53 0.62 7.35 -7.45
C LEU A 53 1.50 6.55 -8.42
N GLY A 54 1.15 5.30 -8.72
CA GLY A 54 1.90 4.48 -9.68
C GLY A 54 1.83 5.05 -11.11
N ALA A 55 0.66 5.47 -11.56
CA ALA A 55 0.50 6.08 -12.89
C ALA A 55 1.21 7.44 -12.99
N ASP A 56 1.11 8.29 -11.97
CA ASP A 56 1.81 9.57 -11.91
C ASP A 56 3.33 9.38 -11.89
N ALA A 57 3.83 8.34 -11.20
CA ALA A 57 5.25 7.98 -11.21
C ALA A 57 5.74 7.61 -12.61
N VAL A 58 4.98 6.83 -13.38
CA VAL A 58 5.29 6.55 -14.80
C VAL A 58 5.34 7.86 -15.60
N GLY A 59 4.38 8.76 -15.40
CA GLY A 59 4.37 10.08 -16.04
C GLY A 59 5.65 10.88 -15.73
N LEU A 60 6.11 10.87 -14.48
CA LEU A 60 7.37 11.52 -14.09
C LEU A 60 8.59 10.86 -14.76
N LEU A 61 8.66 9.52 -14.81
CA LEU A 61 9.75 8.82 -15.47
C LEU A 61 9.80 9.16 -16.96
N VAL A 62 8.65 9.22 -17.63
CA VAL A 62 8.55 9.66 -19.04
C VAL A 62 9.02 11.09 -19.21
N LEU A 63 8.64 12.00 -18.30
CA LEU A 63 9.09 13.40 -18.35
C LEU A 63 10.60 13.55 -18.17
N VAL A 64 11.21 12.75 -17.28
CA VAL A 64 12.64 12.84 -16.98
C VAL A 64 13.50 12.11 -18.01
N HIS A 65 13.06 10.96 -18.50
CA HIS A 65 13.86 10.05 -19.33
C HIS A 65 13.44 10.00 -20.80
N GLY A 66 12.30 10.58 -21.15
CA GLY A 66 11.83 10.74 -22.53
C GLY A 66 11.75 9.41 -23.28
N GLU A 67 12.38 9.36 -24.45
CA GLU A 67 12.41 8.21 -25.38
C GLU A 67 13.05 6.94 -24.80
N ARG A 68 13.67 7.02 -23.61
CA ARG A 68 14.15 5.82 -22.92
C ARG A 68 13.02 4.99 -22.33
N ILE A 69 11.85 5.57 -22.10
CA ILE A 69 10.64 4.86 -21.69
C ILE A 69 9.83 4.59 -22.95
N THR A 70 9.47 3.33 -23.18
CA THR A 70 8.63 2.96 -24.33
C THR A 70 7.20 3.48 -24.16
N GLY A 71 6.41 3.47 -25.25
CA GLY A 71 5.03 3.95 -25.20
C GLY A 71 4.09 3.10 -24.35
N ALA A 72 4.39 1.81 -24.14
CA ALA A 72 3.48 0.89 -23.49
C ALA A 72 3.22 1.21 -22.00
N PRO A 73 4.25 1.43 -21.15
CA PRO A 73 4.06 1.90 -19.77
C PRO A 73 3.20 3.16 -19.67
N ARG A 74 3.43 4.13 -20.56
CA ARG A 74 2.71 5.40 -20.60
C ARG A 74 1.23 5.19 -20.90
N ILE A 75 0.92 4.43 -21.96
CA ILE A 75 -0.46 4.15 -22.36
C ILE A 75 -1.22 3.47 -21.22
N LEU A 76 -0.62 2.46 -20.58
CA LEU A 76 -1.23 1.76 -19.45
C LEU A 76 -1.50 2.69 -18.25
N ALA A 77 -0.59 3.63 -17.96
CA ALA A 77 -0.78 4.61 -16.90
C ALA A 77 -1.93 5.58 -17.21
N GLU A 78 -2.00 6.11 -18.43
CA GLU A 78 -3.06 7.01 -18.90
C GLU A 78 -4.44 6.34 -18.88
N GLU A 79 -4.54 5.11 -19.38
CA GLU A 79 -5.75 4.30 -19.34
C GLU A 79 -6.20 4.01 -17.90
N THR A 80 -5.24 3.72 -17.01
CA THR A 80 -5.54 3.47 -15.60
C THR A 80 -6.15 4.69 -14.93
N LEU A 81 -5.59 5.88 -15.16
CA LEU A 81 -6.15 7.14 -14.64
C LEU A 81 -7.58 7.38 -15.14
N ALA A 82 -7.85 7.16 -16.43
CA ALA A 82 -9.18 7.32 -17.00
C ALA A 82 -10.22 6.36 -16.38
N GLN A 83 -9.80 5.14 -16.03
CA GLN A 83 -10.67 4.12 -15.44
C GLN A 83 -10.92 4.32 -13.94
N LEU A 84 -9.98 4.92 -13.21
CA LEU A 84 -10.15 5.22 -11.77
C LEU A 84 -11.34 6.15 -11.51
N ASP A 85 -11.62 7.10 -12.40
CA ASP A 85 -12.77 7.99 -12.27
C ASP A 85 -14.12 7.27 -12.50
N ALA A 86 -14.11 6.16 -13.24
CA ALA A 86 -15.29 5.32 -13.42
C ALA A 86 -15.57 4.44 -12.20
N ALA A 87 -14.54 3.93 -11.53
CA ALA A 87 -14.67 3.10 -10.33
C ALA A 87 -15.39 3.82 -9.16
N VAL A 88 -15.19 5.14 -9.02
CA VAL A 88 -15.86 5.96 -7.99
C VAL A 88 -17.36 6.02 -8.20
N ARG A 89 -17.80 6.15 -9.46
CA ARG A 89 -19.22 6.17 -9.80
C ARG A 89 -19.88 4.81 -9.53
N LEU A 90 -19.12 3.71 -9.71
CA LEU A 90 -19.58 2.36 -9.41
C LEU A 90 -19.72 2.11 -7.90
N ALA A 91 -18.85 2.68 -7.07
CA ALA A 91 -18.80 2.43 -5.63
C ALA A 91 -20.11 2.74 -4.88
N ALA A 92 -20.92 3.68 -5.39
CA ALA A 92 -22.23 3.99 -4.81
C ALA A 92 -23.30 2.90 -5.05
N ALA A 93 -23.15 2.11 -6.11
CA ALA A 93 -24.09 1.05 -6.51
C ALA A 93 -23.58 -0.35 -6.16
N ASP A 94 -22.27 -0.57 -6.29
CA ASP A 94 -21.59 -1.82 -6.02
C ASP A 94 -20.20 -1.54 -5.40
N PRO A 95 -20.11 -1.42 -4.07
CA PRO A 95 -18.84 -1.17 -3.38
C PRO A 95 -17.84 -2.33 -3.53
N ALA A 96 -18.33 -3.56 -3.67
CA ALA A 96 -17.47 -4.75 -3.81
C ALA A 96 -16.84 -4.80 -5.21
N GLY A 97 -17.64 -4.62 -6.26
CA GLY A 97 -17.15 -4.53 -7.63
C GLY A 97 -16.23 -3.33 -7.85
N ALA A 98 -16.54 -2.18 -7.23
CA ALA A 98 -15.65 -1.01 -7.26
C ALA A 98 -14.30 -1.28 -6.58
N LEU A 99 -14.28 -2.04 -5.49
CA LEU A 99 -13.03 -2.42 -4.82
C LEU A 99 -12.18 -3.38 -5.67
N GLU A 100 -12.80 -4.36 -6.32
CA GLU A 100 -12.08 -5.23 -7.25
C GLU A 100 -11.47 -4.44 -8.41
N GLU A 101 -12.22 -3.50 -8.98
CA GLU A 101 -11.72 -2.68 -10.08
C GLU A 101 -10.58 -1.75 -9.63
N ALA A 102 -10.70 -1.16 -8.44
CA ALA A 102 -9.63 -0.36 -7.87
C ALA A 102 -8.36 -1.20 -7.60
N ARG A 103 -8.48 -2.47 -7.19
CA ARG A 103 -7.35 -3.39 -7.04
C ARG A 103 -6.69 -3.72 -8.37
N ARG A 104 -7.48 -4.01 -9.41
CA ARG A 104 -6.95 -4.22 -10.78
C ARG A 104 -6.21 -2.99 -11.29
N ALA A 105 -6.70 -1.79 -10.97
CA ALA A 105 -6.02 -0.54 -11.29
C ALA A 105 -4.66 -0.41 -10.58
N VAL A 106 -4.56 -0.80 -9.31
CA VAL A 106 -3.27 -0.84 -8.58
C VAL A 106 -2.29 -1.79 -9.28
N GLU A 107 -2.75 -2.99 -9.64
CA GLU A 107 -1.91 -3.99 -10.31
C GLU A 107 -1.43 -3.49 -11.68
N ARG A 108 -2.31 -2.85 -12.47
CA ARG A 108 -1.94 -2.24 -13.75
C ARG A 108 -0.94 -1.10 -13.61
N SER A 109 -1.17 -0.17 -12.70
CA SER A 109 -0.22 0.92 -12.42
C SER A 109 1.13 0.40 -11.95
N ARG A 110 1.14 -0.65 -11.12
CA ARG A 110 2.39 -1.30 -10.70
C ARG A 110 3.10 -1.95 -11.88
N SER A 111 2.38 -2.72 -12.71
CA SER A 111 2.95 -3.35 -13.89
C SER A 111 3.54 -2.32 -14.85
N ALA A 112 2.85 -1.20 -15.07
CA ALA A 112 3.36 -0.11 -15.91
C ALA A 112 4.64 0.50 -15.33
N LEU A 113 4.69 0.69 -14.01
CA LEU A 113 5.89 1.18 -13.33
C LEU A 113 7.05 0.19 -13.42
N ASP A 114 6.80 -1.09 -13.19
CA ASP A 114 7.80 -2.14 -13.27
C ASP A 114 8.38 -2.23 -14.70
N GLU A 115 7.55 -2.14 -15.74
CA GLU A 115 8.00 -2.10 -17.14
C GLU A 115 8.80 -0.82 -17.46
N ALA A 116 8.39 0.35 -16.95
CA ALA A 116 9.16 1.58 -17.09
C ALA A 116 10.54 1.48 -16.44
N ILE A 117 10.67 0.78 -15.32
CA ILE A 117 11.97 0.53 -14.66
C ILE A 117 12.82 -0.40 -15.54
N VAL A 118 12.23 -1.47 -16.08
CA VAL A 118 12.92 -2.37 -17.02
C VAL A 118 13.44 -1.63 -18.25
N ASP A 119 12.66 -0.71 -18.81
CA ASP A 119 13.07 0.15 -19.93
C ASP A 119 14.30 1.01 -19.56
N LEU A 120 14.35 1.53 -18.33
CA LEU A 120 15.49 2.32 -17.84
C LEU A 120 16.75 1.48 -17.61
N ASP A 121 16.59 0.26 -17.09
CA ASP A 121 17.69 -0.68 -16.81
C ASP A 121 18.19 -1.42 -18.07
N GLY A 122 17.51 -1.23 -19.20
CA GLY A 122 17.87 -1.82 -20.48
C GLY A 122 19.26 -1.41 -21.00
N PRO A 123 19.70 -1.97 -22.14
CA PRO A 123 21.07 -1.81 -22.67
C PRO A 123 21.48 -0.36 -23.02
N GLY A 124 20.56 0.60 -22.97
CA GLY A 124 20.82 2.04 -23.07
C GLY A 124 21.02 2.75 -21.72
N ALA A 125 21.07 2.01 -20.60
CA ALA A 125 21.29 2.57 -19.28
C ALA A 125 22.67 3.27 -19.21
N PRO A 126 22.75 4.49 -18.63
CA PRO A 126 24.04 5.09 -18.36
C PRO A 126 24.83 4.14 -17.47
N ALA A 127 26.11 3.90 -17.81
CA ALA A 127 26.99 3.14 -16.94
C ALA A 127 26.94 3.78 -15.55
N ALA A 128 26.74 2.97 -14.50
CA ALA A 128 26.75 3.46 -13.14
C ALA A 128 28.10 4.18 -12.93
N GLU A 129 28.07 5.51 -12.86
CA GLU A 129 29.26 6.27 -12.51
C GLU A 129 29.69 5.78 -11.13
N ALA A 130 30.85 5.10 -11.10
CA ALA A 130 31.46 4.70 -9.84
C ALA A 130 31.53 5.94 -8.95
N PRO A 131 31.17 5.85 -7.65
CA PRO A 131 31.19 7.00 -6.77
C PRO A 131 32.57 7.61 -6.88
N ALA A 132 32.63 8.85 -7.40
CA ALA A 132 33.88 9.56 -7.60
C ALA A 132 34.63 9.49 -6.29
N THR A 133 35.76 8.78 -6.30
CA THR A 133 36.69 8.77 -5.18
C THR A 133 36.95 10.23 -4.89
N ALA A 134 36.52 10.67 -3.70
CA ALA A 134 36.78 12.00 -3.22
C ALA A 134 38.29 12.24 -3.42
N SER A 135 38.62 13.05 -4.41
CA SER A 135 39.97 13.55 -4.60
C SER A 135 40.27 14.27 -3.30
N ALA A 136 41.12 13.67 -2.48
CA ALA A 136 41.64 14.28 -1.28
C ALA A 136 42.42 15.51 -1.73
N ASP A 137 41.73 16.64 -1.79
CA ASP A 137 42.34 17.95 -1.94
C ASP A 137 43.23 18.17 -0.70
N PRO A 138 44.56 18.27 -0.82
CA PRO A 138 45.45 18.44 0.33
C PRO A 138 45.47 19.89 0.84
N ALA A 139 44.52 20.74 0.44
CA ALA A 139 44.59 22.19 0.65
C ALA A 139 43.82 22.73 1.88
N LEU A 140 43.53 21.91 2.91
CA LEU A 140 43.07 22.42 4.20
C LEU A 140 44.21 22.39 5.23
N GLY A 141 44.86 23.54 5.33
CA GLY A 141 45.98 23.80 6.22
C GLY A 141 45.69 23.51 7.69
N ALA A 142 46.76 23.10 8.38
CA ALA A 142 46.80 22.87 9.81
C ALA A 142 46.26 24.07 10.60
N LEU A 143 45.29 23.81 11.49
CA LEU A 143 44.91 24.74 12.54
C LEU A 143 45.90 24.65 13.71
N PRO A 144 46.35 25.79 14.29
CA PRO A 144 47.28 25.77 15.40
C PRO A 144 46.60 25.31 16.69
N THR A 145 47.22 24.35 17.36
CA THR A 145 46.86 23.92 18.71
C THR A 145 47.28 24.98 19.72
N VAL A 146 46.34 25.43 20.56
CA VAL A 146 46.60 26.17 21.81
C VAL A 146 46.71 25.18 22.95
#